data_AF-A0A084JHB5-F1
#
_entry.id   AF-A0A084JHB5-F1
#
_cell.length_a   1.000
_cell.length_b   1.000
_cell.length_c   1.000
_cell.angle_alpha   90.00
_cell.angle_beta   90.00
_cell.angle_gamma   90.00
#
_symmetry.space_group_name_H-M   'P 1'
#
loop_
_entity.id
_entity.type
_entity.pdbx_description
1 polymer ?
#
loop_
_entity_poly.entity_id
_entity_poly.type
_entity_poly.pdbx_seq_one_letter_code
_entity_poly.pdbx_strand_id
1 'polypeptide(L)'
;MINIIDTFKDYKGFMEENLNKEPKEKMELWEKFYNSNFPEMGRKCKEDYESEGYNWKEIGLTMVFNRSEEDFPNMIEGYKNLLKTFNGIEEKVKAIFHIEMDINIVIYRGLLNSAGWVDEYEGKRAMLFGVDKIAKLGWQQKEKIDALVCHELCHVVHFQIRGESKLPK
;
A
#
# COMPACT_ATOMS: atom_id res chain seq x y z
N MET A 1 0.58 1.34 -19.75
CA MET A 1 -0.71 1.69 -19.16
C MET A 1 -0.66 1.49 -17.65
N ILE A 2 -1.23 2.42 -16.89
CA ILE A 2 -1.36 2.30 -15.43
C ILE A 2 -2.54 1.39 -15.09
N ASN A 3 -2.30 0.34 -14.32
CA ASN A 3 -3.33 -0.56 -13.81
C ASN A 3 -3.45 -0.43 -12.29
N ILE A 4 -4.67 -0.23 -11.77
CA ILE A 4 -4.91 -0.10 -10.32
C ILE A 4 -5.41 -1.44 -9.76
N ILE A 5 -4.65 -2.01 -8.83
CA ILE A 5 -4.97 -3.22 -8.08
C ILE A 5 -5.37 -2.81 -6.67
N ASP A 6 -6.67 -2.76 -6.41
CA ASP A 6 -7.24 -2.27 -5.16
C ASP A 6 -7.61 -3.43 -4.23
N THR A 7 -6.62 -4.02 -3.56
CA THR A 7 -6.86 -5.12 -2.61
C THR A 7 -7.55 -4.62 -1.33
N PHE A 8 -7.39 -3.33 -1.01
CA PHE A 8 -8.04 -2.72 0.14
C PHE A 8 -9.55 -2.60 -0.04
N LYS A 9 -10.05 -2.35 -1.26
CA LYS A 9 -11.49 -2.32 -1.54
C LYS A 9 -12.21 -3.59 -1.12
N ASP A 10 -11.60 -4.75 -1.37
CA ASP A 10 -12.17 -6.06 -1.02
C ASP A 10 -12.00 -6.34 0.48
N TYR A 11 -10.90 -5.88 1.07
CA TYR A 11 -10.64 -6.05 2.50
C TYR A 11 -11.48 -5.14 3.40
N LYS A 12 -11.82 -3.92 2.96
CA LYS A 12 -12.41 -2.89 3.85
C LYS A 12 -13.73 -3.30 4.47
N GLY A 13 -14.63 -3.94 3.70
CA GLY A 13 -15.95 -4.34 4.21
C GLY A 13 -15.82 -5.47 5.22
N PHE A 14 -14.96 -6.44 4.91
CA PHE A 14 -14.60 -7.50 5.84
C PHE A 14 -13.98 -6.95 7.12
N MET A 15 -13.11 -5.95 7.05
CA MET A 15 -12.54 -5.32 8.24
C MET A 15 -13.59 -4.56 9.06
N GLU A 16 -14.46 -3.80 8.40
CA GLU A 16 -15.53 -2.99 9.03
C GLU A 16 -16.45 -3.85 9.92
N GLU A 17 -16.86 -5.03 9.43
CA GLU A 17 -17.69 -5.99 10.16
C GLU A 17 -16.98 -6.63 11.37
N ASN A 18 -15.65 -6.58 11.40
CA ASN A 18 -14.80 -7.29 12.35
C ASN A 18 -13.96 -6.35 13.22
N LEU A 19 -14.25 -5.04 13.19
CA LEU A 19 -13.49 -4.02 13.90
C LEU A 19 -13.48 -4.22 15.42
N ASN A 20 -14.55 -4.74 16.01
CA ASN A 20 -14.71 -4.94 17.46
C ASN A 20 -14.09 -6.24 17.99
N LYS A 21 -13.47 -7.05 17.13
CA LYS A 21 -12.86 -8.32 17.55
C LYS A 21 -11.61 -8.11 18.41
N GLU A 22 -11.09 -9.19 18.97
CA GLU A 22 -9.78 -9.16 19.61
C GLU A 22 -8.66 -9.02 18.57
N PRO A 23 -7.52 -8.36 18.89
CA PRO A 23 -6.43 -8.15 17.93
C PRO A 23 -5.93 -9.44 17.27
N LYS A 24 -5.90 -10.54 18.02
CA LYS A 24 -5.50 -11.86 17.50
C LYS A 24 -6.46 -12.37 16.42
N GLU A 25 -7.77 -12.25 16.64
CA GLU A 25 -8.75 -12.65 15.65
C GLU A 25 -8.65 -11.78 14.39
N LYS A 26 -8.48 -10.46 14.54
CA LYS A 26 -8.27 -9.56 13.38
C LYS A 26 -7.04 -9.96 12.57
N MET A 27 -5.96 -10.35 13.24
CA MET A 27 -4.73 -10.82 12.58
C MET A 27 -4.95 -12.10 11.79
N GLU A 28 -5.60 -13.10 12.39
CA GLU A 28 -5.90 -14.37 11.71
C GLU A 28 -6.82 -14.18 10.51
N LEU A 29 -7.81 -13.28 10.63
CA LEU A 29 -8.71 -12.88 9.56
C LEU A 29 -7.97 -12.16 8.42
N TRP A 30 -7.06 -11.24 8.74
CA TRP A 30 -6.20 -10.58 7.76
C TRP A 30 -5.32 -11.60 7.02
N GLU A 31 -4.65 -12.49 7.76
CA GLU A 31 -3.76 -13.50 7.18
C GLU A 31 -4.54 -14.43 6.23
N LYS A 32 -5.71 -14.91 6.66
CA LYS A 32 -6.59 -15.74 5.82
C LYS A 32 -7.02 -14.99 4.55
N PHE A 33 -7.43 -13.73 4.68
CA PHE A 33 -7.89 -12.92 3.54
C PHE A 33 -6.78 -12.75 2.50
N TYR A 34 -5.60 -12.27 2.92
CA TYR A 34 -4.50 -12.02 1.99
C TYR A 34 -3.92 -13.30 1.40
N ASN A 35 -3.74 -14.37 2.20
CA ASN A 35 -3.24 -15.63 1.66
C ASN A 35 -4.19 -16.27 0.62
N SER A 36 -5.50 -16.02 0.71
CA SER A 36 -6.49 -16.61 -0.21
C SER A 36 -6.71 -15.78 -1.47
N ASN A 37 -6.77 -14.45 -1.34
CA ASN A 37 -7.16 -13.57 -2.45
C ASN A 37 -5.97 -12.87 -3.10
N PHE A 38 -4.93 -12.53 -2.32
CA PHE A 38 -3.77 -11.74 -2.77
C PHE A 38 -2.47 -12.31 -2.17
N PRO A 39 -2.12 -13.58 -2.48
CA PRO A 39 -1.05 -14.31 -1.79
C PRO A 39 0.32 -13.62 -1.91
N GLU A 40 0.59 -12.96 -3.04
CA GLU A 40 1.82 -12.19 -3.22
C GLU A 40 1.90 -11.01 -2.22
N MET A 41 0.81 -10.27 -2.05
CA MET A 41 0.76 -9.14 -1.11
C MET A 41 0.92 -9.59 0.33
N GLY A 42 0.20 -10.66 0.71
CA GLY A 42 0.33 -11.25 2.04
C GLY A 42 1.76 -11.70 2.32
N ARG A 43 2.41 -12.34 1.34
CA ARG A 43 3.82 -12.76 1.42
C ARG A 43 4.75 -11.56 1.59
N LYS A 44 4.64 -10.53 0.73
CA LYS A 44 5.47 -9.32 0.81
C LYS A 44 5.40 -8.64 2.19
N CYS A 45 4.20 -8.49 2.75
CA CYS A 45 4.03 -7.85 4.05
C CYS A 45 4.72 -8.61 5.19
N LYS A 46 4.77 -9.95 5.11
CA LYS A 46 5.41 -10.81 6.12
C LYS A 46 6.93 -10.85 5.94
N GLU A 47 7.38 -11.05 4.69
CA GLU A 47 8.80 -11.14 4.36
C GLU A 47 9.56 -9.85 4.67
N ASP A 48 8.94 -8.68 4.52
CA ASP A 48 9.55 -7.37 4.86
C ASP A 48 10.00 -7.28 6.34
N TYR A 49 9.29 -7.96 7.25
CA TYR A 49 9.72 -8.09 8.65
C TYR A 49 10.70 -9.24 8.85
N GLU A 50 10.42 -10.40 8.25
CA GLU A 50 11.21 -11.61 8.45
C GLU A 50 12.64 -11.46 7.89
N SER A 51 12.83 -10.72 6.78
CA SER A 51 14.16 -10.45 6.20
C SER A 51 15.06 -9.61 7.11
N GLU A 52 14.45 -8.80 7.97
CA GLU A 52 15.12 -7.96 8.97
C GLU A 52 15.20 -8.66 10.35
N GLY A 53 14.77 -9.92 10.45
CA GLY A 53 14.82 -10.70 11.67
C GLY A 53 13.69 -10.41 12.68
N TYR A 54 12.65 -9.70 12.27
CA TYR A 54 11.48 -9.42 13.12
C TYR A 54 10.39 -10.48 13.00
N ASN A 55 9.63 -10.67 14.07
CA ASN A 55 8.44 -11.51 14.07
C ASN A 55 7.20 -10.67 13.67
N TRP A 56 6.73 -10.85 12.44
CA TRP A 56 5.58 -10.10 11.93
C TRP A 56 4.31 -10.30 12.78
N LYS A 57 4.13 -11.45 13.44
CA LYS A 57 2.96 -11.71 14.29
C LYS A 57 2.99 -10.85 15.54
N GLU A 58 4.17 -10.67 16.13
CA GLU A 58 4.34 -9.79 17.29
C GLU A 58 4.03 -8.34 16.93
N ILE A 59 4.60 -7.85 15.82
CA ILE A 59 4.30 -6.51 15.28
C ILE A 59 2.82 -6.36 14.99
N GLY A 60 2.23 -7.34 14.29
CA GLY A 60 0.81 -7.40 13.98
C GLY A 60 -0.04 -7.20 15.24
N LEU A 61 0.16 -8.01 16.26
CA LEU A 61 -0.63 -7.97 17.49
C LEU A 61 -0.43 -6.68 18.29
N THR A 62 0.81 -6.21 18.43
CA THR A 62 1.18 -5.14 19.36
C THR A 62 1.10 -3.74 18.77
N MET A 63 1.13 -3.61 17.44
CA MET A 63 1.18 -2.31 16.78
C MET A 63 0.08 -2.09 15.74
N VAL A 64 -0.40 -3.15 15.09
CA VAL A 64 -1.29 -3.04 13.92
C VAL A 64 -2.75 -3.32 14.29
N PHE A 65 -3.03 -4.50 14.84
CA PHE A 65 -4.39 -4.98 15.07
C PHE A 65 -5.02 -4.44 16.36
N ASN A 66 -4.20 -4.04 17.34
CA ASN A 66 -4.66 -3.38 18.57
C ASN A 66 -5.16 -1.94 18.36
N ARG A 67 -4.82 -1.31 17.23
CA ARG A 67 -5.25 0.05 16.87
C ARG A 67 -6.23 0.11 15.71
N SER A 68 -6.67 -1.06 15.22
CA SER A 68 -7.48 -1.14 13.99
C SER A 68 -8.75 -0.28 14.05
N GLU A 69 -9.42 -0.18 15.20
CA GLU A 69 -10.61 0.67 15.36
C GLU A 69 -10.29 2.16 15.27
N GLU A 70 -9.24 2.60 15.97
CA GLU A 70 -8.80 4.00 15.99
C GLU A 70 -8.29 4.46 14.62
N ASP A 71 -7.53 3.60 13.94
CA ASP A 71 -6.86 3.95 12.70
C ASP A 71 -7.80 3.79 11.47
N PHE A 72 -8.87 3.00 11.54
CA PHE A 72 -9.75 2.70 10.39
C PHE A 72 -10.37 3.93 9.71
N PRO A 73 -10.94 4.93 10.43
CA PRO A 73 -11.45 6.14 9.79
C PRO A 73 -10.39 6.87 8.96
N ASN A 74 -9.16 6.94 9.48
CA ASN A 74 -8.03 7.55 8.78
C ASN A 74 -7.57 6.72 7.56
N MET A 75 -7.64 5.37 7.65
CA MET A 75 -7.39 4.50 6.49
C MET A 75 -8.40 4.76 5.37
N ILE A 76 -9.68 4.91 5.71
CA ILE A 76 -10.75 5.21 4.74
C ILE A 76 -10.56 6.59 4.10
N GLU A 77 -10.17 7.60 4.87
CA GLU A 77 -9.86 8.93 4.33
C GLU A 77 -8.66 8.88 3.38
N GLY A 78 -7.55 8.26 3.79
CA GLY A 78 -6.35 8.12 2.98
C GLY A 78 -6.61 7.37 1.68
N TYR A 79 -7.37 6.27 1.76
CA TYR A 79 -7.83 5.51 0.59
C TYR A 79 -8.62 6.37 -0.41
N LYS A 80 -9.61 7.14 0.08
CA LYS A 80 -10.41 8.02 -0.79
C LYS A 80 -9.55 9.08 -1.47
N ASN A 81 -8.58 9.63 -0.76
CA ASN A 81 -7.68 10.63 -1.32
C ASN A 81 -6.69 10.02 -2.31
N LEU A 82 -6.16 8.81 -2.08
CA LEU A 82 -5.35 8.08 -3.06
C LEU A 82 -6.09 7.89 -4.39
N LEU A 83 -7.33 7.38 -4.35
CA LEU A 83 -8.14 7.20 -5.55
C LEU A 83 -8.38 8.50 -6.32
N LYS A 84 -8.59 9.62 -5.61
CA LYS A 84 -8.72 10.93 -6.24
C LYS A 84 -7.41 11.39 -6.89
N THR A 85 -6.27 11.16 -6.24
CA THR A 85 -4.94 11.57 -6.75
C THR A 85 -4.52 10.75 -7.97
N PHE A 86 -4.88 9.46 -8.03
CA PHE A 86 -4.61 8.61 -9.20
C PHE A 86 -5.42 8.99 -10.44
N ASN A 87 -6.55 9.69 -10.26
CA ASN A 87 -7.32 10.18 -11.39
C ASN A 87 -6.51 11.21 -12.19
N GLY A 88 -6.28 10.93 -13.47
CA GLY A 88 -5.52 11.79 -14.38
C GLY A 88 -3.99 11.72 -14.19
N ILE A 89 -3.46 10.73 -13.45
CA ILE A 89 -2.02 10.65 -13.17
C ILE A 89 -1.21 10.32 -14.43
N GLU A 90 -1.74 9.48 -15.33
CA GLU A 90 -1.08 9.09 -16.58
C GLU A 90 -0.89 10.30 -17.50
N GLU A 91 -1.92 11.12 -17.65
CA GLU A 91 -1.92 12.35 -18.45
C GLU A 91 -0.93 13.37 -17.89
N LYS A 92 -0.90 13.54 -16.55
CA LYS A 92 0.06 14.44 -15.90
C LYS A 92 1.51 14.00 -16.12
N VAL A 93 1.78 12.70 -16.00
CA VAL A 93 3.13 12.18 -16.22
C VAL A 93 3.56 12.37 -17.67
N LYS A 94 2.68 12.03 -18.62
CA LYS A 94 2.95 12.22 -20.04
C LYS A 94 3.18 13.69 -20.40
N ALA A 95 2.44 14.61 -19.77
CA ALA A 95 2.59 16.05 -20.00
C ALA A 95 3.90 16.63 -19.43
N ILE A 96 4.34 16.15 -18.25
CA ILE A 96 5.50 16.71 -17.55
C ILE A 96 6.82 16.04 -17.99
N PHE A 97 6.82 14.72 -18.07
CA PHE A 97 8.05 13.93 -18.28
C PHE A 97 8.16 13.37 -19.70
N HIS A 98 7.11 13.49 -20.52
CA HIS A 98 7.06 12.93 -21.88
C HIS A 98 7.32 11.42 -21.95
N ILE A 99 6.95 10.70 -20.89
CA ILE A 99 7.02 9.24 -20.82
C ILE A 99 5.62 8.62 -20.76
N GLU A 100 5.50 7.43 -21.29
CA GLU A 100 4.34 6.56 -21.07
C GLU A 100 4.69 5.56 -19.97
N MET A 101 3.81 5.45 -18.98
CA MET A 101 4.02 4.55 -17.85
C MET A 101 3.33 3.22 -18.10
N ASP A 102 4.06 2.14 -17.88
CA ASP A 102 3.49 0.81 -17.82
C ASP A 102 3.79 0.19 -16.45
N ILE A 103 2.93 0.48 -15.48
CA ILE A 103 3.08 0.03 -14.09
C ILE A 103 1.76 -0.42 -13.47
N ASN A 104 1.86 -1.11 -12.34
CA ASN A 104 0.76 -1.32 -11.41
C ASN A 104 0.75 -0.23 -10.33
N ILE A 105 -0.43 0.07 -9.78
CA ILE A 105 -0.60 0.80 -8.53
C ILE A 105 -1.38 -0.10 -7.61
N VAL A 106 -0.83 -0.44 -6.46
CA VAL A 106 -1.45 -1.37 -5.50
C VAL A 106 -1.85 -0.61 -4.26
N ILE A 107 -3.13 -0.71 -3.89
CA ILE A 107 -3.66 -0.14 -2.64
C ILE A 107 -3.99 -1.29 -1.70
N TYR A 108 -3.33 -1.35 -0.56
CA TYR A 108 -3.43 -2.49 0.35
C TYR A 108 -3.42 -2.04 1.82
N ARG A 109 -3.87 -2.94 2.69
CA ARG A 109 -3.73 -2.82 4.14
C ARG A 109 -2.66 -3.83 4.58
N GLY A 110 -1.49 -3.32 4.93
CA GLY A 110 -0.32 -4.13 5.30
C GLY A 110 -0.24 -4.45 6.79
N LEU A 111 0.99 -4.50 7.29
CA LEU A 111 1.33 -4.70 8.70
C LEU A 111 2.13 -3.51 9.26
N LEU A 112 1.84 -2.29 8.79
CA LEU A 112 2.60 -1.06 9.00
C LEU A 112 4.00 -1.03 8.35
N ASN A 113 4.18 -1.80 7.27
CA ASN A 113 5.42 -1.86 6.47
C ASN A 113 5.84 -0.46 5.95
N SER A 114 5.16 0.05 4.92
CA SER A 114 5.42 1.37 4.34
C SER A 114 4.12 2.09 3.93
N ALA A 115 4.17 3.44 3.90
CA ALA A 115 3.08 4.27 3.38
C ALA A 115 3.08 4.28 1.84
N GLY A 116 4.27 4.24 1.24
CA GLY A 116 4.53 4.21 -0.19
C GLY A 116 5.87 3.54 -0.45
N TRP A 117 5.96 2.76 -1.51
CA TRP A 117 7.22 2.19 -2.00
C TRP A 117 7.06 1.70 -3.43
N VAL A 118 8.19 1.50 -4.12
CA VAL A 118 8.24 0.95 -5.48
C VAL A 118 8.94 -0.40 -5.48
N ASP A 119 8.25 -1.41 -6.01
CA ASP A 119 8.75 -2.77 -6.17
C ASP A 119 8.05 -3.45 -7.36
N GLU A 120 8.23 -4.75 -7.56
CA GLU A 120 7.43 -5.55 -8.48
C GLU A 120 6.16 -6.07 -7.78
N TYR A 121 5.03 -6.07 -8.49
CA TYR A 121 3.80 -6.75 -8.09
C TYR A 121 3.09 -7.35 -9.32
N GLU A 122 2.74 -8.64 -9.27
CA GLU A 122 2.20 -9.41 -10.40
C GLU A 122 3.12 -9.35 -11.65
N GLY A 123 4.44 -9.47 -11.43
CA GLY A 123 5.44 -9.50 -12.51
C GLY A 123 5.69 -8.16 -13.20
N LYS A 124 5.16 -7.05 -12.65
CA LYS A 124 5.26 -5.72 -13.22
C LYS A 124 5.70 -4.71 -12.16
N ARG A 125 6.46 -3.69 -12.56
CA ARG A 125 6.80 -2.56 -11.67
C ARG A 125 5.51 -1.97 -11.10
N ALA A 126 5.51 -1.70 -9.81
CA ALA A 126 4.36 -1.26 -9.06
C ALA A 126 4.72 -0.15 -8.06
N MET A 127 3.81 0.82 -7.89
CA MET A 127 3.78 1.67 -6.70
C MET A 127 2.81 1.04 -5.71
N LEU A 128 3.25 0.78 -4.48
CA LEU A 128 2.48 0.10 -3.45
C LEU A 128 2.18 1.09 -2.31
N PHE A 129 0.90 1.26 -1.97
CA PHE A 129 0.45 2.19 -0.94
C PHE A 129 -0.26 1.47 0.22
N GLY A 130 0.38 1.47 1.39
CA GLY A 130 -0.13 0.87 2.63
C GLY A 130 -1.02 1.85 3.39
N VAL A 131 -2.35 1.68 3.30
CA VAL A 131 -3.32 2.62 3.91
C VAL A 131 -3.25 2.65 5.43
N ASP A 132 -2.86 1.54 6.05
CA ASP A 132 -2.61 1.42 7.49
C ASP A 132 -1.42 2.27 7.94
N LYS A 133 -0.32 2.25 7.18
CA LYS A 133 0.84 3.07 7.49
C LYS A 133 0.57 4.56 7.25
N ILE A 134 -0.17 4.90 6.20
CA ILE A 134 -0.65 6.27 5.95
C ILE A 134 -1.47 6.77 7.14
N ALA A 135 -2.42 5.97 7.63
CA ALA A 135 -3.24 6.30 8.78
C ALA A 135 -2.40 6.48 10.05
N LYS A 136 -1.46 5.55 10.31
CA LYS A 136 -0.56 5.61 11.48
C LYS A 136 0.31 6.86 11.50
N LEU A 137 0.72 7.35 10.33
CA LEU A 137 1.56 8.55 10.19
C LEU A 137 0.76 9.86 10.16
N GLY A 138 -0.57 9.80 10.14
CA GLY A 138 -1.41 11.00 10.00
C GLY A 138 -1.32 11.63 8.60
N TRP A 139 -1.05 10.83 7.56
CA TRP A 139 -0.83 11.30 6.19
C TRP A 139 -2.07 11.18 5.29
N GLN A 140 -3.25 10.93 5.87
CA GLN A 140 -4.48 10.72 5.12
C GLN A 140 -5.00 11.96 4.37
N GLN A 141 -4.60 13.17 4.79
CA GLN A 141 -5.03 14.42 4.16
C GLN A 141 -4.47 14.58 2.75
N LYS A 142 -5.23 15.26 1.88
CA LYS A 142 -4.96 15.36 0.44
C LYS A 142 -3.54 15.83 0.13
N GLU A 143 -3.06 16.85 0.83
CA GLU A 143 -1.74 17.45 0.57
C GLU A 143 -0.61 16.45 0.86
N LYS A 144 -0.78 15.61 1.88
CA LYS A 144 0.19 14.56 2.23
C LYS A 144 0.13 13.39 1.26
N ILE A 145 -1.07 12.99 0.84
CA ILE A 145 -1.26 11.96 -0.19
C ILE A 145 -0.65 12.40 -1.53
N ASP A 146 -0.92 13.63 -1.97
CA ASP A 146 -0.36 14.16 -3.22
C ASP A 146 1.18 14.16 -3.17
N ALA A 147 1.76 14.59 -2.04
CA ALA A 147 3.21 14.56 -1.86
C ALA A 147 3.78 13.14 -1.89
N LEU A 148 3.13 12.18 -1.21
CA LEU A 148 3.52 10.78 -1.19
C LEU A 148 3.44 10.14 -2.58
N VAL A 149 2.33 10.33 -3.29
CA VAL A 149 2.16 9.79 -4.66
C VAL A 149 3.21 10.37 -5.61
N CYS A 150 3.47 11.68 -5.53
CA CYS A 150 4.54 12.30 -6.31
C CYS A 150 5.92 11.73 -5.97
N HIS A 151 6.21 11.44 -4.70
CA HIS A 151 7.47 10.83 -4.29
C HIS A 151 7.68 9.45 -4.94
N GLU A 152 6.71 8.55 -4.81
CA GLU A 152 6.81 7.20 -5.39
C GLU A 152 6.84 7.24 -6.92
N LEU A 153 6.08 8.16 -7.52
CA LEU A 153 6.07 8.37 -8.96
C LEU A 153 7.45 8.81 -9.48
N CYS A 154 8.16 9.68 -8.75
CA CYS A 154 9.50 10.10 -9.14
C CYS A 154 10.49 8.93 -9.17
N HIS A 155 10.38 7.95 -8.26
CA HIS A 155 11.19 6.72 -8.34
C HIS A 155 10.91 5.95 -9.64
N VAL A 156 9.64 5.77 -10.00
CA VAL A 156 9.24 5.11 -11.26
C VAL A 156 9.77 5.86 -12.48
N VAL A 157 9.63 7.19 -12.51
CA VAL A 157 10.14 8.04 -13.59
C VAL A 157 11.65 7.89 -13.72
N HIS A 158 12.39 7.91 -12.61
CA HIS A 158 13.84 7.73 -12.61
C HIS A 158 14.23 6.37 -13.19
N PHE A 159 13.57 5.28 -12.79
CA PHE A 159 13.84 3.96 -13.37
C PHE A 159 13.57 3.90 -14.86
N GLN A 160 12.48 4.52 -15.31
CA GLN A 160 12.11 4.54 -16.73
C GLN A 160 13.15 5.29 -17.57
N ILE A 161 13.59 6.47 -17.10
CA ILE A 161 14.57 7.28 -17.82
C ILE A 161 15.95 6.61 -17.86
N ARG A 162 16.36 5.92 -16.79
CA ARG A 162 17.65 5.23 -16.72
C ARG A 162 17.65 3.86 -17.42
N GLY A 163 16.47 3.30 -17.73
CA GLY A 163 16.35 1.91 -18.18
C GLY A 163 16.69 0.88 -17.10
N GLU A 164 16.61 1.27 -15.83
CA GLU A 164 16.91 0.40 -14.68
C GLU A 164 15.64 -0.25 -14.15
N SER A 165 15.76 -1.43 -13.54
CA SER A 165 14.62 -2.12 -12.92
C SER A 165 14.54 -1.97 -11.40
N LYS A 166 15.59 -1.45 -10.73
CA LYS A 166 15.72 -1.42 -9.27
C LYS A 166 16.41 -0.15 -8.77
N LEU A 167 16.19 0.22 -7.50
CA LEU A 167 17.01 1.22 -6.79
C LEU A 167 18.48 0.76 -6.77
N PRO A 168 19.45 1.70 -6.86
CA PRO A 168 20.84 1.40 -6.55
C PRO A 168 20.93 0.80 -5.13
N LYS A 169 21.69 -0.29 -4.99
CA LYS A 169 22.01 -0.87 -3.68
C LYS A 169 23.09 -0.07 -2.97
#